data_AF-A0A436RPL5-F1
#
_entry.id   AF-A0A436RPL5-F1
#
_cell.length_a   1.000
_cell.length_b   1.000
_cell.length_c   1.000
_cell.angle_alpha   90.00
_cell.angle_beta   90.00
_cell.angle_gamma   90.00
#
_symmetry.space_group_name_H-M   'P 1'
#
loop_
_entity.id
_entity.type
_entity.pdbx_description
1 polymer ?
#
loop_
_entity_poly.entity_id
_entity_poly.type
_entity_poly.pdbx_seq_one_letter_code
_entity_poly.pdbx_strand_id
1 'polypeptide(L)' 'MTAITATSAPARSRTSASLRQWVGLLYVLPAVAFVTVFFVIPLGMTAWMSLNNWPLMGEHSFVGLDNYVAIVRDTRFW' A
#
# COMPACT_ATOMS: atom_id res chain seq x y z
N MET A 1 -43.01 -19.61 -49.39
CA MET A 1 -41.66 -19.05 -49.19
C MET A 1 -41.72 -18.05 -48.06
N THR A 2 -41.36 -18.46 -46.84
CA THR A 2 -41.42 -17.64 -45.62
C THR A 2 -39.99 -17.34 -45.18
N ALA A 3 -39.56 -16.11 -45.32
CA ALA A 3 -38.25 -15.66 -44.86
C ALA A 3 -38.32 -15.36 -43.36
N ILE A 4 -37.42 -15.98 -42.59
CA ILE A 4 -37.23 -15.74 -41.16
C ILE A 4 -36.25 -14.58 -41.02
N THR A 5 -36.75 -13.42 -40.57
CA THR A 5 -35.92 -12.27 -40.21
C THR A 5 -35.25 -12.55 -38.87
N ALA A 6 -33.94 -12.78 -38.88
CA ALA A 6 -33.16 -12.90 -37.65
C ALA A 6 -32.96 -11.51 -37.01
N THR A 7 -33.55 -11.28 -35.85
CA THR A 7 -33.26 -10.10 -35.01
C THR A 7 -31.85 -10.23 -34.44
N SER A 8 -30.92 -9.39 -34.91
CA SER A 8 -29.58 -9.28 -34.34
C SER A 8 -29.65 -8.64 -32.94
N ALA A 9 -29.29 -9.39 -31.90
CA ALA A 9 -29.13 -8.86 -30.55
C ALA A 9 -27.94 -7.87 -30.51
N PRO A 10 -28.04 -6.74 -29.78
CA PRO A 10 -27.00 -5.72 -29.78
C PRO A 10 -25.73 -6.25 -29.12
N ALA A 11 -24.60 -6.13 -29.83
CA ALA A 11 -23.28 -6.42 -29.29
C ALA A 11 -22.98 -5.48 -28.11
N ARG A 12 -23.01 -6.02 -26.90
CA ARG A 12 -22.78 -5.27 -25.65
C ARG A 12 -21.33 -4.72 -25.68
N SER A 13 -21.18 -3.40 -25.71
CA SER A 13 -19.89 -2.75 -25.91
C SER A 13 -18.91 -3.10 -24.77
N ARG A 14 -17.80 -3.74 -25.14
CA ARG A 14 -16.74 -4.17 -24.21
C ARG A 14 -15.92 -3.00 -23.64
N THR A 15 -16.12 -1.80 -24.17
CA THR A 15 -15.44 -0.55 -23.80
C THR A 15 -15.88 0.00 -22.44
N SER A 16 -17.06 -0.35 -21.93
CA SER A 16 -17.56 0.16 -20.64
C SER A 16 -16.90 -0.47 -19.40
N ALA A 17 -16.29 -1.65 -19.54
CA ALA A 17 -15.76 -2.40 -18.41
C ALA A 17 -14.51 -1.73 -17.79
N SER A 18 -13.61 -1.19 -18.61
CA SER A 18 -12.38 -0.54 -18.12
C SER A 18 -12.66 0.78 -17.41
N LEU A 19 -13.57 1.60 -17.96
CA LEU A 19 -13.94 2.89 -17.37
C LEU A 19 -14.58 2.73 -15.98
N ARG A 20 -15.42 1.70 -15.80
CA ARG A 20 -16.00 1.36 -14.49
C ARG A 20 -14.95 0.99 -13.44
N GLN A 21 -13.86 0.35 -13.85
CA GLN A 21 -12.79 -0.07 -12.95
C GLN A 21 -11.99 1.13 -12.41
N TRP A 22 -11.74 2.13 -13.26
CA TRP A 22 -11.09 3.38 -12.85
C TRP A 22 -11.93 4.20 -11.87
N VAL A 23 -13.25 4.25 -12.07
CA VAL A 23 -14.16 4.96 -11.15
C VAL A 23 -14.16 4.29 -9.76
N GLY A 24 -14.14 2.96 -9.71
CA GLY A 24 -14.02 2.22 -8.44
C GLY A 24 -12.71 2.51 -7.70
N LEU A 25 -11.58 2.57 -8.42
CA LEU A 25 -10.29 2.93 -7.83
C LEU A 25 -10.27 4.38 -7.28
N LEU A 26 -10.81 5.33 -8.04
CA LEU A 26 -10.91 6.73 -7.61
C LEU A 26 -11.80 6.89 -6.37
N TYR A 27 -12.85 6.08 -6.23
CA TYR A 27 -13.72 6.09 -5.06
C TYR A 27 -13.01 5.66 -3.78
N VAL A 28 -12.11 4.68 -3.88
CA VAL A 28 -11.36 4.14 -2.72
C VAL A 28 -10.11 4.97 -2.41
N LEU A 29 -9.63 5.78 -3.36
CA LEU A 29 -8.40 6.55 -3.25
C LEU A 29 -8.33 7.45 -2.00
N PRO A 30 -9.37 8.20 -1.59
CA PRO A 30 -9.31 9.02 -0.37
C PRO A 30 -9.07 8.20 0.90
N ALA A 31 -9.68 7.01 1.00
CA ALA A 31 -9.48 6.12 2.13
C ALA A 31 -8.05 5.55 2.14
N VAL A 32 -7.54 5.13 0.98
CA VAL A 32 -6.15 4.66 0.85
C VAL A 32 -5.15 5.76 1.18
N ALA A 33 -5.40 6.99 0.74
CA ALA A 33 -4.58 8.14 1.07
C ALA A 33 -4.54 8.38 2.58
N PHE A 34 -5.70 8.34 3.24
CA PHE A 34 -5.79 8.45 4.70
C PHE A 34 -4.99 7.36 5.41
N VAL A 35 -5.22 6.09 5.06
CA VAL A 35 -4.47 4.96 5.65
C VAL A 35 -2.98 5.11 5.41
N THR A 36 -2.57 5.55 4.21
CA THR A 36 -1.17 5.72 3.89
C THR A 36 -0.53 6.81 4.73
N VAL A 37 -1.15 7.98 4.81
CA VAL A 37 -0.59 9.15 5.52
C VAL A 37 -0.53 8.92 7.02
N PHE A 38 -1.58 8.34 7.61
CA PHE A 38 -1.69 8.23 9.05
C PHE A 38 -1.23 6.89 9.64
N PHE A 39 -1.06 5.85 8.81
CA PHE A 39 -0.57 4.54 9.28
C PHE A 39 0.71 4.12 8.58
N VAL A 40 0.69 4.02 7.25
CA VAL A 40 1.83 3.45 6.50
C VAL A 40 3.08 4.33 6.61
N ILE A 41 2.94 5.65 6.49
CA ILE A 41 4.07 6.58 6.62
C ILE A 41 4.66 6.54 8.04
N PRO A 42 3.88 6.70 9.13
CA PRO A 42 4.40 6.54 10.50
C PRO A 42 5.06 5.19 10.74
N LEU A 43 4.47 4.10 10.26
CA LEU A 43 5.04 2.75 10.40
C LEU A 43 6.36 2.62 9.63
N GLY A 44 6.45 3.20 8.43
CA GLY A 44 7.70 3.27 7.68
C GLY A 44 8.77 4.07 8.42
N MET A 45 8.38 5.18 9.06
CA MET A 45 9.29 5.97 9.89
C MET A 45 9.80 5.18 11.10
N THR A 46 8.95 4.43 11.80
CA THR A 46 9.40 3.61 12.94
C THR A 46 10.32 2.48 12.50
N ALA A 47 10.03 1.84 11.35
CA ALA A 47 10.91 0.85 10.75
C ALA A 47 12.26 1.46 10.30
N TRP A 48 12.26 2.70 9.80
CA TRP A 48 13.50 3.40 9.49
C TRP A 48 14.28 3.72 10.77
N MET A 49 13.61 4.25 11.80
CA MET A 49 14.22 4.55 13.08
C MET A 49 14.85 3.31 13.73
N SER A 50 14.23 2.12 13.62
CA SER A 50 14.80 0.90 14.18
C SER A 50 16.12 0.45 13.53
N LEU A 51 16.37 0.88 12.28
CA LEU A 51 17.63 0.63 11.56
C LEU A 51 18.69 1.71 11.78
N ASN A 52 18.37 2.75 12.53
CA ASN A 52 19.24 3.88 12.80
C ASN A 52 19.51 3.97 14.31
N ASN A 53 20.64 4.56 14.67
CA ASN A 53 20.90 4.99 16.03
C ASN A 53 20.37 6.42 16.20
N TRP A 54 19.41 6.61 17.11
CA TRP A 54 18.77 7.89 17.42
C TRP A 54 19.12 8.29 18.86
N PRO A 55 20.34 8.76 19.14
CA PRO A 55 20.73 9.17 20.49
C PRO A 55 19.98 10.44 20.92
N LEU A 56 19.74 10.59 22.23
CA LEU A 56 19.09 11.79 22.78
C LEU A 56 19.87 13.09 22.49
N MET A 57 21.19 12.98 22.33
CA MET A 57 22.07 14.09 21.94
C MET A 57 23.03 13.59 20.86
N GLY A 58 23.28 14.41 19.84
CA GLY A 58 24.18 14.09 18.73
C GLY A 58 23.44 13.84 17.41
N GLU A 59 24.16 13.33 16.42
CA GLU A 59 23.65 13.07 15.08
C GLU A 59 23.08 11.65 14.95
N HIS A 60 22.05 11.51 14.10
CA HIS A 60 21.49 10.20 13.78
C HIS A 60 22.38 9.50 12.76
N SER A 61 22.61 8.20 12.96
CA SER A 61 23.43 7.39 12.06
C SER A 61 22.73 6.10 11.68
N PHE A 62 22.89 5.68 10.43
CA PHE A 62 22.37 4.39 9.96
C PHE A 62 23.27 3.25 10.46
N VAL A 63 22.71 2.32 11.22
CA VAL A 63 23.45 1.19 11.84
C VAL A 63 22.92 -0.18 11.40
N GLY A 64 21.96 -0.22 10.47
CA GLY A 64 21.40 -1.45 9.95
C GLY A 64 20.72 -2.28 11.04
N LEU A 65 21.18 -3.52 11.24
CA LEU A 65 20.56 -4.47 12.18
C LEU A 65 21.22 -4.50 13.56
N ASP A 66 22.19 -3.63 13.85
CA ASP A 66 22.95 -3.67 15.10
C ASP A 66 22.07 -3.52 16.34
N ASN A 67 21.02 -2.70 16.26
CA ASN A 67 20.02 -2.55 17.33
C ASN A 67 19.36 -3.89 17.70
N TYR A 68 19.05 -4.72 16.71
CA TYR A 68 18.43 -6.03 16.94
C TYR A 68 19.42 -7.02 17.54
N VAL A 69 20.67 -7.04 17.07
CA VAL A 69 21.73 -7.88 17.63
C VAL A 69 22.01 -7.52 19.08
N ALA A 70 22.02 -6.22 19.41
CA ALA A 70 22.21 -5.73 20.77
C ALA A 70 21.11 -6.24 21.71
N ILE A 71 19.83 -6.15 21.31
CA ILE A 71 18.69 -6.64 22.10
C ILE A 71 18.77 -8.16 22.32
N VAL A 72 19.07 -8.93 21.28
CA VAL A 72 19.16 -10.40 21.39
C VAL A 72 20.26 -10.83 22.36
N ARG A 73 21.36 -10.07 22.45
CA ARG A 73 22.50 -10.35 23.33
C ARG A 73 22.36 -9.74 24.73
N ASP A 74 21.38 -8.89 24.99
CA ASP A 74 21.19 -8.27 26.30
C ASP A 74 20.45 -9.22 27.26
N THR A 75 21.15 -9.73 28.27
CA THR A 75 20.59 -10.62 29.28
C THR A 75 19.56 -9.95 30.19
N ARG A 76 19.42 -8.61 30.15
CA ARG A 76 18.38 -7.88 30.91
C ARG A 76 17.07 -7.77 30.14
N PHE A 77 17.09 -8.05 28.84
CA PHE A 77 15.91 -7.99 27.99
C PHE A 77 15.06 -9.28 28.08
N TRP A 78 15.67 -10.40 28.49
CA TRP A 78 15.05 -11.72 28.65
C TRP A 78 14.97 -12.10 30.13
#